data_AF-A0A286IK98-F1
#
_entry.id   AF-A0A286IK98-F1
#
_cell.length_a   1.000
_cell.length_b   1.000
_cell.length_c   1.000
_cell.angle_alpha   90.00
_cell.angle_beta   90.00
_cell.angle_gamma   90.00
#
_symmetry.space_group_name_H-M   'P 1'
#
loop_
_entity.id
_entity.type
_entity.pdbx_description
1 polymer ?
#
loop_
_entity_poly.entity_id
_entity_poly.type
_entity_poly.pdbx_seq_one_letter_code
_entity_poly.pdbx_strand_id
1 'polypeptide(L)'
;MKRLLILLTIMLSSLAFSCKELGSEEVEPKGDTLLKKTIGKTGGAIVSEKITLEVPSGAFDTDSEIEILVIKNNPQEINAVLSGYYAIDGLPLNLKKPLKIKIKKTESSIAAIPLIAIGNESFSSTLNKSILAHTYLDAVDSSDYIIATMPVTDDILTDEQLNNARVHATKAKMYLISFDGNFSINTPDGHFQIYFPYLGLRDDVEKLGSYLENAFTKFKGLGFSTSKRTKWPVKVLVKSYDSSIFGFEVNSIWGDNYSWLEFNTQNIDNAAEMKLTAGHEYFHLLQSLYDPRTRFSKAKGLFYTHFWLDEATAVWSEKLFTNESNYASPIRNGHQMAPFNGMQKGAEENQQYHGYGMSAMIQYLTNTNSDTYVKSIYDGIKSGKHPVDAVSIKTPFLWWDKFMKDYFMSEVYKDVDLARWLQDNHGSFNVSEEKDSVKVFDLSYPDFSAKIFRINLKYDKFVNEANMEFQLPSNSDSRLQLFKTKGSSLSYVGSTAEKYTLKSLKTLKDDGSIIFALVTNTQAKSPYLGDNKIPLRVRINNLVLDENLFGKWVFEDGSYWQFNPDGTCIQHINGVSYDWLWMIENGQLKLYIPNGKPAFKTYKIEGNKLYFWVEQVKTWSLPYTKR
;
A
#
# COMPACT_ATOMS: atom_id res chain seq x y z
N MET A 1 1.35 -5.17 -45.11
CA MET A 1 1.11 -6.49 -44.47
C MET A 1 2.37 -7.13 -43.86
N LYS A 2 3.49 -7.28 -44.58
CA LYS A 2 4.71 -7.92 -44.00
C LYS A 2 5.38 -7.15 -42.83
N ARG A 3 5.20 -5.83 -42.71
CA ARG A 3 5.69 -5.04 -41.56
C ARG A 3 4.78 -5.10 -40.32
N LEU A 4 3.50 -5.46 -40.48
CA LEU A 4 2.57 -5.63 -39.37
C LEU A 4 2.76 -7.01 -38.70
N LEU A 5 3.21 -8.00 -39.47
CA LEU A 5 3.51 -9.34 -38.96
C LEU A 5 4.77 -9.37 -38.07
N ILE A 6 5.81 -8.58 -38.40
CA ILE A 6 7.06 -8.53 -37.62
C ILE A 6 6.88 -7.81 -36.27
N LEU A 7 6.02 -6.78 -36.21
CA LEU A 7 5.65 -6.10 -34.95
C LEU A 7 4.77 -6.98 -34.05
N LEU A 8 3.91 -7.83 -34.62
CA LEU A 8 3.12 -8.80 -33.87
C LEU A 8 4.00 -9.93 -33.29
N THR A 9 5.04 -10.37 -34.01
CA THR A 9 5.97 -11.40 -33.50
C THR A 9 6.88 -10.88 -32.39
N ILE A 10 7.22 -9.58 -32.38
CA ILE A 10 8.01 -8.94 -31.29
C ILE A 10 7.13 -8.61 -30.06
N MET A 11 5.84 -8.34 -30.26
CA MET A 11 4.87 -8.25 -29.14
C MET A 11 4.50 -9.62 -28.55
N LEU A 12 4.44 -10.70 -29.35
CA LEU A 12 4.20 -12.04 -28.83
C LEU A 12 5.44 -12.67 -28.16
N SER A 13 6.66 -12.29 -28.53
CA SER A 13 7.87 -12.73 -27.82
C SER A 13 8.13 -11.97 -26.50
N SER A 14 7.51 -10.80 -26.31
CA SER A 14 7.49 -10.08 -25.03
C SER A 14 6.33 -10.49 -24.10
N LEU A 15 5.33 -11.22 -24.62
CA LEU A 15 4.27 -11.86 -23.84
C LEU A 15 4.57 -13.32 -23.45
N ALA A 16 5.68 -13.90 -23.95
CA ALA A 16 6.12 -15.26 -23.64
C ALA A 16 7.20 -15.33 -22.52
N PHE A 17 7.53 -14.22 -21.87
CA PHE A 17 8.39 -14.16 -20.68
C PHE A 17 7.64 -13.88 -19.37
N SER A 18 6.33 -14.10 -19.33
CA SER A 18 5.52 -14.03 -18.10
C SER A 18 4.66 -15.27 -17.94
N CYS A 19 5.34 -16.40 -17.76
CA CYS A 19 4.86 -17.60 -17.09
C CYS A 19 6.02 -18.62 -17.10
N LYS A 20 7.17 -18.23 -16.56
CA LYS A 20 7.88 -19.23 -15.75
C LYS A 20 7.00 -19.33 -14.52
N GLU A 21 6.31 -20.45 -14.34
CA GLU A 21 6.10 -20.94 -12.98
C GLU A 21 7.45 -20.73 -12.29
N LEU A 22 7.47 -19.81 -11.31
CA LEU A 22 8.54 -19.76 -10.34
C LEU A 22 8.47 -21.13 -9.67
N GLY A 23 9.15 -22.11 -10.25
CA GLY A 23 9.47 -23.34 -9.57
C GLY A 23 10.04 -22.88 -8.25
N SER A 24 9.36 -23.20 -7.17
CA SER A 24 9.84 -22.94 -5.82
C SER A 24 11.22 -23.56 -5.76
N GLU A 25 12.28 -22.76 -5.86
CA GLU A 25 13.61 -23.23 -5.49
C GLU A 25 13.45 -23.83 -4.11
N GLU A 26 13.84 -25.10 -3.95
CA GLU A 26 13.82 -25.75 -2.64
C GLU A 26 14.66 -24.88 -1.70
N VAL A 27 13.98 -24.14 -0.81
CA VAL A 27 14.61 -23.27 0.18
C VAL A 27 15.46 -24.10 1.15
N GLU A 28 15.11 -25.38 1.32
CA GLU A 28 15.78 -26.30 2.23
C GLU A 28 16.94 -27.06 1.57
N PRO A 29 18.16 -26.96 2.13
CA PRO A 29 19.27 -27.83 1.74
C PRO A 29 18.96 -29.31 2.00
N LYS A 30 19.31 -30.16 1.01
CA LYS A 30 19.25 -31.62 1.13
C LYS A 30 20.42 -32.16 1.95
N GLY A 31 20.12 -33.14 2.80
CA GLY A 31 21.12 -33.80 3.62
C GLY A 31 20.86 -35.30 3.76
N ASP A 32 21.91 -36.02 4.14
CA ASP A 32 21.84 -37.44 4.48
C ASP A 32 21.81 -37.60 6.00
N THR A 33 21.03 -38.56 6.50
CA THR A 33 21.00 -38.92 7.92
C THR A 33 22.37 -39.36 8.41
N LEU A 34 22.88 -38.65 9.42
CA LEU A 34 24.08 -39.04 10.17
C LEU A 34 23.71 -39.84 11.42
N LEU A 35 22.73 -39.34 12.18
CA LEU A 35 22.27 -39.96 13.42
C LEU A 35 20.79 -39.70 13.61
N LYS A 36 20.11 -40.62 14.31
CA LYS A 36 18.70 -40.49 14.66
C LYS A 36 18.45 -41.08 16.05
N LYS A 37 17.78 -40.34 16.93
CA LYS A 37 17.51 -40.77 18.31
C LYS A 37 16.30 -40.06 18.90
N THR A 38 15.49 -40.80 19.64
CA THR A 38 14.41 -40.22 20.45
C THR A 38 14.95 -39.70 21.77
N ILE A 39 14.67 -38.43 22.08
CA ILE A 39 15.00 -37.78 23.34
C ILE A 39 13.70 -37.34 24.02
N GLY A 40 13.54 -37.70 25.28
CA GLY A 40 12.38 -37.36 26.09
C GLY A 40 12.69 -36.40 27.23
N LYS A 41 11.77 -36.33 28.20
CA LYS A 41 11.87 -35.44 29.38
C LYS A 41 13.14 -35.62 30.20
N THR A 42 13.71 -36.82 30.26
CA THR A 42 14.94 -37.11 31.02
C THR A 42 16.19 -36.49 30.39
N GLY A 43 16.08 -35.96 29.17
CA GLY A 43 17.22 -35.45 28.41
C GLY A 43 18.09 -36.58 27.87
N GLY A 44 19.30 -36.24 27.44
CA GLY A 44 20.27 -37.17 26.88
C GLY A 44 21.22 -36.47 25.92
N ALA A 45 21.92 -37.25 25.11
CA ALA A 45 22.75 -36.71 24.04
C ALA A 45 22.65 -37.57 22.78
N ILE A 46 22.87 -36.91 21.65
CA ILE A 46 23.03 -37.49 20.31
C ILE A 46 24.47 -37.18 19.91
N VAL A 47 25.31 -38.21 19.85
CA VAL A 47 26.76 -38.08 19.78
C VAL A 47 27.27 -38.80 18.54
N SER A 48 27.97 -38.08 17.67
CA SER A 48 28.87 -38.63 16.65
C SER A 48 30.28 -38.09 16.87
N GLU A 49 31.24 -38.60 16.12
CA GLU A 49 32.58 -37.99 16.03
C GLU A 49 32.57 -36.57 15.45
N LYS A 50 31.52 -36.18 14.73
CA LYS A 50 31.46 -34.93 13.97
C LYS A 50 30.66 -33.83 14.67
N ILE A 51 29.58 -34.21 15.33
CA ILE A 51 28.65 -33.29 15.99
C ILE A 51 28.00 -33.98 17.18
N THR A 52 27.80 -33.22 18.25
CA THR A 52 27.07 -33.63 19.44
C THR A 52 25.99 -32.61 19.77
N LEU A 53 24.77 -33.10 20.03
CA LEU A 53 23.70 -32.35 20.66
C LEU A 53 23.47 -32.91 22.08
N GLU A 54 23.67 -32.09 23.10
CA GLU A 54 23.35 -32.43 24.49
C GLU A 54 22.06 -31.72 24.91
N VAL A 55 21.11 -32.51 25.39
CA VAL A 55 19.79 -32.08 25.83
C VAL A 55 19.69 -32.31 27.33
N PRO A 56 19.66 -31.25 28.16
CA PRO A 56 19.55 -31.43 29.60
C PRO A 56 18.16 -31.97 29.98
N SER A 57 18.09 -32.64 31.13
CA SER A 57 16.82 -33.12 31.69
C SER A 57 15.83 -31.95 31.88
N GLY A 58 14.60 -32.13 31.40
CA GLY A 58 13.54 -31.14 31.42
C GLY A 58 13.60 -30.08 30.32
N ALA A 59 14.49 -30.23 29.32
CA ALA A 59 14.48 -29.34 28.16
C ALA A 59 13.26 -29.57 27.25
N PHE A 60 12.83 -30.83 27.11
CA PHE A 60 11.69 -31.27 26.30
C PHE A 60 10.53 -31.71 27.17
N ASP A 61 9.30 -31.44 26.73
CA ASP A 61 8.06 -31.85 27.41
C ASP A 61 7.50 -33.18 26.91
N THR A 62 7.90 -33.61 25.73
CA THR A 62 7.46 -34.85 25.11
C THR A 62 8.64 -35.53 24.44
N ASP A 63 8.48 -36.80 24.15
CA ASP A 63 9.46 -37.53 23.36
C ASP A 63 9.50 -36.94 21.95
N SER A 64 10.69 -36.54 21.53
CA SER A 64 10.96 -36.09 20.18
C SER A 64 12.04 -36.96 19.56
N GLU A 65 11.68 -37.60 18.44
CA GLU A 65 12.65 -38.13 17.50
C GLU A 65 13.43 -36.95 16.89
N ILE A 66 14.73 -36.93 17.17
CA ILE A 66 15.68 -35.95 16.67
C ILE A 66 16.59 -36.63 15.65
N GLU A 67 16.78 -35.98 14.52
CA GLU A 67 17.64 -36.45 13.44
C GLU A 67 18.73 -35.42 13.16
N ILE A 68 19.98 -35.86 13.09
CA ILE A 68 21.11 -35.04 12.66
C ILE A 68 21.44 -35.43 11.23
N LEU A 69 21.42 -34.45 10.33
CA LEU A 69 21.73 -34.57 8.91
C LEU A 69 23.09 -33.96 8.60
N VAL A 70 23.84 -34.54 7.67
CA VAL A 70 24.99 -33.88 7.01
C VAL A 70 24.49 -33.26 5.72
N ILE A 71 24.71 -31.96 5.56
CA ILE A 71 24.29 -31.21 4.39
C ILE A 71 25.45 -31.14 3.39
N LYS A 72 25.18 -31.52 2.14
CA LYS A 72 26.23 -31.69 1.10
C LYS A 72 26.70 -30.36 0.50
N ASN A 73 25.80 -29.38 0.41
CA ASN A 73 26.10 -28.08 -0.16
C ASN A 73 25.83 -27.01 0.89
N ASN A 74 26.83 -26.21 1.21
CA ASN A 74 26.60 -24.97 1.95
C ASN A 74 25.99 -23.96 0.96
N PRO A 75 24.71 -23.59 1.08
CA PRO A 75 24.09 -22.60 0.20
C PRO A 75 24.61 -21.19 0.48
N GLN A 76 25.44 -20.98 1.52
CA GLN A 76 25.89 -19.67 1.95
C GLN A 76 27.36 -19.41 1.65
N GLU A 77 27.66 -18.17 1.25
CA GLU A 77 29.01 -17.59 1.23
C GLU A 77 29.46 -17.21 2.65
N ILE A 78 29.41 -18.15 3.59
CA ILE A 78 30.05 -17.95 4.91
C ILE A 78 31.55 -18.14 4.71
N ASN A 79 32.30 -17.05 4.87
CA ASN A 79 33.77 -17.10 4.81
C ASN A 79 34.33 -17.75 6.09
N ALA A 80 35.53 -18.33 5.98
CA ALA A 80 36.27 -18.93 7.10
C ALA A 80 35.49 -20.02 7.87
N VAL A 81 34.86 -20.93 7.13
CA VAL A 81 34.17 -22.10 7.68
C VAL A 81 35.13 -22.97 8.50
N LEU A 82 34.72 -23.34 9.72
CA LEU A 82 35.51 -24.15 10.66
C LEU A 82 35.00 -25.60 10.76
N SER A 83 33.87 -25.94 10.15
CA SER A 83 33.27 -27.28 10.23
C SER A 83 32.52 -27.73 8.98
N GLY A 84 32.08 -28.98 8.96
CA GLY A 84 30.99 -29.40 8.06
C GLY A 84 29.68 -28.63 8.31
N TYR A 85 28.75 -28.75 7.36
CA TYR A 85 27.40 -28.20 7.47
C TYR A 85 26.40 -29.28 7.89
N TYR A 86 25.62 -29.01 8.93
CA TYR A 86 24.70 -29.98 9.53
C TYR A 86 23.29 -29.40 9.63
N ALA A 87 22.30 -30.27 9.78
CA ALA A 87 20.99 -29.86 10.26
C ALA A 87 20.54 -30.74 11.43
N ILE A 88 19.79 -30.17 12.36
CA ILE A 88 19.08 -30.87 13.42
C ILE A 88 17.60 -30.75 13.10
N ASP A 89 16.99 -31.87 12.75
CA ASP A 89 15.56 -31.99 12.50
C ASP A 89 14.86 -32.59 13.73
N GLY A 90 13.59 -32.24 13.91
CA GLY A 90 12.73 -32.78 14.94
C GLY A 90 12.75 -32.05 16.29
N LEU A 91 13.42 -30.89 16.39
CA LEU A 91 13.52 -30.13 17.65
C LEU A 91 12.15 -29.61 18.11
N PRO A 92 11.71 -29.83 19.35
CA PRO A 92 10.47 -29.21 19.84
C PRO A 92 10.47 -27.68 19.69
N LEU A 93 9.34 -27.10 19.29
CA LEU A 93 9.18 -25.64 19.21
C LEU A 93 9.25 -24.92 20.56
N ASN A 94 8.98 -25.65 21.66
CA ASN A 94 9.10 -25.16 23.02
C ASN A 94 10.36 -25.75 23.66
N LEU A 95 11.38 -24.92 23.84
CA LEU A 95 12.64 -25.30 24.48
C LEU A 95 12.72 -24.65 25.86
N LYS A 96 12.58 -25.46 26.92
CA LYS A 96 12.53 -24.98 28.31
C LYS A 96 13.89 -24.82 28.98
N LYS A 97 14.92 -25.46 28.43
CA LYS A 97 16.30 -25.35 28.88
C LYS A 97 17.23 -25.24 27.68
N PRO A 98 18.34 -24.51 27.81
CA PRO A 98 19.28 -24.35 26.71
C PRO A 98 19.90 -25.70 26.33
N LEU A 99 20.14 -25.91 25.03
CA LEU A 99 20.80 -27.11 24.52
C LEU A 99 22.27 -26.80 24.21
N LYS A 100 23.16 -27.76 24.39
CA LYS A 100 24.58 -27.58 24.06
C LYS A 100 24.90 -28.28 22.75
N ILE A 101 25.52 -27.55 21.83
CA ILE A 101 25.94 -28.04 20.53
C ILE A 101 27.46 -28.05 20.51
N LYS A 102 28.05 -29.15 20.06
CA LYS A 102 29.49 -29.27 19.79
C LYS A 102 29.68 -29.70 18.35
N ILE A 103 30.43 -28.95 17.56
CA ILE A 103 30.74 -29.29 16.17
C ILE A 103 32.25 -29.47 16.05
N LYS A 104 32.68 -30.61 15.51
CA LYS A 104 34.10 -30.90 15.33
C LYS A 104 34.69 -29.96 14.28
N LYS A 105 35.83 -29.38 14.63
CA LYS A 105 36.60 -28.52 13.75
C LYS A 105 37.19 -29.32 12.60
N THR A 106 37.21 -28.74 11.41
CA THR A 106 38.00 -29.20 10.28
C THR A 106 39.37 -28.51 10.21
N GLU A 107 39.47 -27.32 10.82
CA GLU A 107 40.70 -26.51 10.87
C GLU A 107 41.32 -26.51 12.27
N SER A 108 42.65 -26.40 12.33
CA SER A 108 43.41 -26.52 13.59
C SER A 108 43.67 -25.20 14.31
N SER A 109 43.58 -24.07 13.61
CA SER A 109 43.77 -22.72 14.18
C SER A 109 42.57 -21.82 13.87
N ILE A 110 42.14 -21.04 14.87
CA ILE A 110 41.09 -20.04 14.76
C ILE A 110 41.73 -18.68 15.01
N ALA A 111 41.49 -17.71 14.13
CA ALA A 111 42.09 -16.39 14.19
C ALA A 111 41.26 -15.39 15.01
N ALA A 112 39.94 -15.57 15.09
CA ALA A 112 39.02 -14.70 15.81
C ALA A 112 38.08 -15.48 16.77
N ILE A 113 36.95 -14.89 17.13
CA ILE A 113 35.97 -15.51 18.04
C ILE A 113 35.13 -16.49 17.21
N PRO A 114 35.14 -17.79 17.53
CA PRO A 114 34.34 -18.74 16.78
C PRO A 114 32.85 -18.49 17.00
N LEU A 115 32.07 -18.65 15.94
CA LEU A 115 30.61 -18.53 15.95
C LEU A 115 29.99 -19.78 15.36
N ILE A 116 28.72 -20.03 15.71
CA ILE A 116 27.87 -20.98 15.01
C ILE A 116 26.74 -20.19 14.35
N ALA A 117 26.70 -20.19 13.01
CA ALA A 117 25.53 -19.77 12.29
C ALA A 117 24.45 -20.83 12.47
N ILE A 118 23.30 -20.39 12.97
CA ILE A 118 22.12 -21.20 13.19
C ILE A 118 20.96 -20.64 12.38
N GLY A 119 20.44 -21.45 11.47
CA GLY A 119 19.42 -21.01 10.52
C GLY A 119 18.17 -21.86 10.53
N ASN A 120 17.07 -21.23 10.14
CA ASN A 120 15.80 -21.86 9.90
C ASN A 120 15.12 -21.17 8.72
N GLU A 121 14.16 -21.84 8.11
CA GLU A 121 13.28 -21.17 7.17
C GLU A 121 12.47 -20.11 7.94
N SER A 122 12.52 -18.87 7.49
CA SER A 122 11.76 -17.73 8.01
C SER A 122 11.12 -16.98 6.85
N PHE A 123 10.02 -16.28 7.11
CA PHE A 123 9.45 -15.35 6.13
C PHE A 123 10.18 -14.01 6.22
N SER A 124 10.64 -13.49 5.07
CA SER A 124 11.11 -12.11 4.96
C SER A 124 9.97 -11.26 4.42
N SER A 125 9.54 -10.26 5.20
CA SER A 125 8.59 -9.23 4.77
C SER A 125 9.13 -8.47 3.56
N THR A 126 10.38 -8.01 3.66
CA THR A 126 11.06 -7.23 2.62
C THR A 126 11.11 -7.96 1.28
N LEU A 127 11.36 -9.28 1.29
CA LEU A 127 11.42 -10.10 0.07
C LEU A 127 10.10 -10.78 -0.28
N ASN A 128 9.08 -10.65 0.57
CA ASN A 128 7.78 -11.30 0.48
C ASN A 128 7.87 -12.80 0.12
N LYS A 129 8.81 -13.53 0.74
CA LYS A 129 9.05 -14.96 0.49
C LYS A 129 9.70 -15.65 1.69
N SER A 130 9.58 -16.98 1.73
CA SER A 130 10.40 -17.81 2.61
C SER A 130 11.87 -17.74 2.21
N ILE A 131 12.74 -17.56 3.21
CA ILE A 131 14.20 -17.58 3.08
C ILE A 131 14.79 -18.49 4.15
N LEU A 132 15.99 -19.02 3.89
CA LEU A 132 16.80 -19.65 4.93
C LEU A 132 17.59 -18.56 5.68
N ALA A 133 17.00 -18.04 6.74
CA ALA A 133 17.59 -16.97 7.54
C ALA A 133 18.49 -17.55 8.63
N HIS A 134 19.59 -16.88 8.95
CA HIS A 134 20.54 -17.33 9.98
C HIS A 134 20.83 -16.21 10.96
N THR A 135 20.94 -16.58 12.24
CA THR A 135 21.57 -15.73 13.26
C THR A 135 22.83 -16.42 13.80
N TYR A 136 23.60 -15.72 14.62
CA TYR A 136 24.86 -16.24 15.16
C TYR A 136 24.74 -16.56 16.64
N LEU A 137 25.25 -17.72 17.03
CA LEU A 137 25.48 -18.07 18.43
C LEU A 137 26.94 -17.84 18.75
N ASP A 138 27.19 -17.18 19.87
CA ASP A 138 28.53 -17.06 20.41
C ASP A 138 29.02 -18.46 20.82
N ALA A 139 30.22 -18.80 20.37
CA ALA A 139 30.80 -20.11 20.58
C ALA A 139 32.18 -19.99 21.23
N VAL A 140 32.64 -21.11 21.79
CA VAL A 140 33.97 -21.24 22.35
C VAL A 140 34.71 -22.35 21.64
N ASP A 141 35.99 -22.13 21.39
CA ASP A 141 36.89 -23.20 20.98
C ASP A 141 37.31 -24.01 22.21
N SER A 142 37.12 -25.32 22.14
CA SER A 142 37.54 -26.23 23.19
C SER A 142 38.01 -27.54 22.58
N SER A 143 39.33 -27.74 22.60
CA SER A 143 40.00 -28.91 22.01
C SER A 143 39.72 -29.01 20.50
N ASP A 144 39.05 -30.07 20.04
CA ASP A 144 38.71 -30.29 18.63
C ASP A 144 37.30 -29.79 18.26
N TYR A 145 36.61 -29.04 19.15
CA TYR A 145 35.21 -28.68 18.97
C TYR A 145 34.95 -27.19 19.12
N ILE A 146 34.09 -26.66 18.25
CA ILE A 146 33.37 -25.41 18.46
C ILE A 146 32.11 -25.71 19.24
N ILE A 147 31.94 -25.04 20.37
CA ILE A 147 30.87 -25.30 21.32
C ILE A 147 30.00 -24.06 21.47
N ALA A 148 28.70 -24.19 21.22
CA ALA A 148 27.73 -23.12 21.46
C ALA A 148 26.54 -23.61 22.28
N THR A 149 25.77 -22.65 22.79
CA THR A 149 24.53 -22.91 23.52
C THR A 149 23.35 -22.41 22.71
N MET A 150 22.47 -23.32 22.31
CA MET A 150 21.19 -22.95 21.70
C MET A 150 20.22 -22.46 22.78
N PRO A 151 19.56 -21.31 22.57
CA PRO A 151 18.77 -20.67 23.62
C PRO A 151 17.47 -21.40 23.96
N VAL A 152 16.87 -20.99 25.08
CA VAL A 152 15.46 -21.26 25.39
C VAL A 152 14.55 -20.35 24.58
N THR A 153 13.30 -20.77 24.40
CA THR A 153 12.27 -19.94 23.77
C THR A 153 11.66 -18.96 24.77
N ASP A 154 11.44 -17.70 24.38
CA ASP A 154 10.98 -16.63 25.28
C ASP A 154 9.60 -16.86 25.88
N ASP A 155 8.68 -17.38 25.06
CA ASP A 155 7.31 -17.73 25.45
C ASP A 155 7.09 -19.22 25.19
N ILE A 156 6.31 -19.92 26.02
CA ILE A 156 5.92 -21.32 25.73
C ILE A 156 4.60 -21.29 24.97
N LEU A 157 4.55 -21.90 23.78
CA LEU A 157 3.30 -22.03 23.01
C LEU A 157 2.41 -23.06 23.70
N THR A 158 1.15 -22.70 23.89
CA THR A 158 0.10 -23.63 24.30
C THR A 158 -0.32 -24.53 23.12
N ASP A 159 -0.93 -25.67 23.41
CA ASP A 159 -1.47 -26.57 22.39
C ASP A 159 -2.53 -25.88 21.52
N GLU A 160 -3.35 -25.02 22.12
CA GLU A 160 -4.33 -24.21 21.41
C GLU A 160 -3.66 -23.26 20.41
N GLN A 161 -2.58 -22.57 20.81
CA GLN A 161 -1.83 -21.69 19.93
C GLN A 161 -1.16 -22.45 18.78
N LEU A 162 -0.61 -23.65 19.03
CA LEU A 162 -0.03 -24.50 18.00
C LEU A 162 -1.09 -24.97 16.98
N ASN A 163 -2.26 -25.41 17.48
CA ASN A 163 -3.38 -25.84 16.65
C ASN A 163 -3.96 -24.69 15.81
N ASN A 164 -4.17 -23.52 16.42
CA ASN A 164 -4.69 -22.34 15.75
C ASN A 164 -3.71 -21.80 14.70
N ALA A 165 -2.41 -21.91 14.95
CA ALA A 165 -1.39 -21.54 13.99
C ALA A 165 -1.28 -22.54 12.81
N ARG A 166 -2.11 -23.59 12.77
CA ARG A 166 -2.09 -24.69 11.78
C ARG A 166 -0.70 -25.30 11.62
N VAL A 167 0.05 -25.31 12.72
CA VAL A 167 1.41 -25.83 12.77
C VAL A 167 1.31 -27.34 12.87
N HIS A 168 1.20 -28.00 11.72
CA HIS A 168 1.23 -29.46 11.66
C HIS A 168 2.60 -30.02 12.06
N ALA A 169 3.66 -29.20 11.97
CA ALA A 169 4.99 -29.52 12.43
C ALA A 169 5.23 -28.95 13.85
N THR A 170 4.96 -29.73 14.90
CA THR A 170 5.33 -29.38 16.30
C THR A 170 6.85 -29.33 16.54
N LYS A 171 7.63 -29.42 15.46
CA LYS A 171 9.07 -29.57 15.45
C LYS A 171 9.71 -28.61 14.45
N ALA A 172 10.86 -28.06 14.81
CA ALA A 172 11.71 -27.23 13.97
C ALA A 172 12.89 -28.02 13.44
N LYS A 173 13.34 -27.59 12.26
CA LYS A 173 14.59 -27.98 11.64
C LYS A 173 15.55 -26.79 11.65
N MET A 174 16.77 -27.02 12.17
CA MET A 174 17.79 -25.99 12.32
C MET A 174 19.04 -26.37 11.57
N TYR A 175 19.61 -25.44 10.81
CA TYR A 175 20.85 -25.62 10.06
C TYR A 175 22.01 -24.99 10.82
N LEU A 176 23.17 -25.66 10.83
CA LEU A 176 24.30 -25.33 11.70
C LEU A 176 25.61 -25.42 10.95
N ILE A 177 26.37 -24.33 10.97
CA ILE A 177 27.75 -24.30 10.49
C ILE A 177 28.58 -23.41 11.41
N SER A 178 29.75 -23.89 11.81
CA SER A 178 30.71 -23.07 12.56
C SER A 178 31.65 -22.35 11.62
N PHE A 179 32.02 -21.13 11.99
CA PHE A 179 32.92 -20.28 11.21
C PHE A 179 33.70 -19.36 12.14
N ASP A 180 34.82 -18.85 11.63
CA ASP A 180 35.63 -17.88 12.33
C ASP A 180 34.95 -16.50 12.24
N GLY A 181 34.47 -15.99 13.38
CA GLY A 181 33.77 -14.72 13.47
C GLY A 181 34.74 -13.57 13.33
N ASN A 182 35.14 -13.28 12.09
CA ASN A 182 36.28 -12.43 11.78
C ASN A 182 36.21 -11.07 12.49
N PHE A 183 35.08 -10.35 12.45
CA PHE A 183 34.97 -9.03 13.08
C PHE A 183 33.59 -8.73 13.66
N SER A 184 33.57 -8.13 14.85
CA SER A 184 32.36 -7.56 15.45
C SER A 184 32.65 -6.28 16.22
N ILE A 185 31.65 -5.41 16.32
CA ILE A 185 31.67 -4.24 17.21
C ILE A 185 30.36 -4.16 18.01
N ASN A 186 30.45 -3.65 19.23
CA ASN A 186 29.28 -3.18 19.95
C ASN A 186 29.09 -1.69 19.67
N THR A 187 27.84 -1.25 19.54
CA THR A 187 27.53 0.17 19.44
C THR A 187 27.84 0.90 20.74
N PRO A 188 28.08 2.23 20.70
CA PRO A 188 28.46 3.00 21.89
C PRO A 188 27.49 2.88 23.07
N ASP A 189 26.18 2.81 22.79
CA ASP A 189 25.15 2.69 23.83
C ASP A 189 24.80 1.22 24.15
N GLY A 190 25.46 0.26 23.48
CA GLY A 190 25.37 -1.16 23.77
C GLY A 190 24.06 -1.82 23.35
N HIS A 191 23.21 -1.16 22.55
CA HIS A 191 21.96 -1.77 22.09
C HIS A 191 22.16 -2.73 20.91
N PHE A 192 23.27 -2.65 20.18
CA PHE A 192 23.53 -3.47 19.01
C PHE A 192 24.93 -4.07 19.00
N GLN A 193 25.03 -5.30 18.49
CA GLN A 193 26.29 -5.98 18.19
C GLN A 193 26.30 -6.34 16.71
N ILE A 194 27.24 -5.76 15.98
CA ILE A 194 27.29 -5.85 14.52
C ILE A 194 28.43 -6.76 14.11
N TYR A 195 28.12 -7.80 13.34
CA TYR A 195 29.07 -8.74 12.76
C TYR A 195 29.28 -8.42 11.28
N PHE A 196 30.53 -8.43 10.82
CA PHE A 196 30.87 -8.02 9.44
C PHE A 196 32.09 -8.80 8.89
N PRO A 197 32.18 -8.97 7.55
CA PRO A 197 33.04 -10.00 6.96
C PRO A 197 34.54 -9.64 6.90
N TYR A 198 34.93 -8.37 6.87
CA TYR A 198 36.34 -7.96 6.80
C TYR A 198 36.58 -6.55 7.39
N LEU A 199 37.79 -6.31 7.93
CA LEU A 199 38.16 -5.05 8.62
C LEU A 199 37.96 -3.78 7.80
N GLY A 200 38.08 -3.86 6.48
CA GLY A 200 37.88 -2.71 5.58
C GLY A 200 36.49 -2.09 5.66
N LEU A 201 35.49 -2.79 6.21
CA LEU A 201 34.13 -2.26 6.42
C LEU A 201 33.94 -1.53 7.75
N ARG A 202 34.95 -1.53 8.63
CA ARG A 202 34.78 -1.10 10.02
C ARG A 202 34.20 0.31 10.13
N ASP A 203 34.70 1.26 9.37
CA ASP A 203 34.25 2.65 9.43
C ASP A 203 32.77 2.80 9.03
N ASP A 204 32.32 2.08 8.00
CA ASP A 204 30.92 2.11 7.56
C ASP A 204 30.00 1.35 8.52
N VAL A 205 30.51 0.28 9.14
CA VAL A 205 29.79 -0.46 10.19
C VAL A 205 29.64 0.38 11.46
N GLU A 206 30.65 1.17 11.84
CA GLU A 206 30.56 2.12 12.97
C GLU A 206 29.51 3.22 12.69
N LYS A 207 29.40 3.69 11.44
CA LYS A 207 28.34 4.62 11.01
C LYS A 207 26.95 3.96 11.08
N LEU A 208 26.80 2.75 10.54
CA LEU A 208 25.55 1.97 10.65
C LEU A 208 25.12 1.82 12.11
N GLY A 209 26.05 1.47 13.00
CA GLY A 209 25.80 1.41 14.43
C GLY A 209 25.27 2.71 15.01
N SER A 210 25.85 3.85 14.61
CA SER A 210 25.37 5.17 15.02
C SER A 210 23.96 5.49 14.49
N TYR A 211 23.61 5.03 13.29
CA TYR A 211 22.26 5.18 12.74
C TYR A 211 21.23 4.35 13.49
N LEU A 212 21.57 3.11 13.86
CA LEU A 212 20.72 2.24 14.66
C LEU A 212 20.48 2.79 16.07
N GLU A 213 21.49 3.35 16.72
CA GLU A 213 21.32 4.02 18.03
C GLU A 213 20.46 5.28 17.92
N ASN A 214 20.57 6.01 16.82
CA ASN A 214 19.68 7.12 16.53
C ASN A 214 18.23 6.65 16.36
N ALA A 215 18.00 5.56 15.62
CA ALA A 215 16.68 4.95 15.45
C ALA A 215 16.08 4.53 16.79
N PHE A 216 16.84 3.79 17.61
CA PHE A 216 16.45 3.41 18.97
C PHE A 216 15.98 4.63 19.77
N THR A 217 16.78 5.69 19.80
CA THR A 217 16.49 6.91 20.55
C THR A 217 15.24 7.61 20.03
N LYS A 218 15.08 7.74 18.70
CA LYS A 218 13.90 8.40 18.10
C LYS A 218 12.60 7.67 18.41
N PHE A 219 12.55 6.36 18.23
CA PHE A 219 11.32 5.62 18.50
C PHE A 219 10.99 5.54 20.00
N LYS A 220 12.00 5.45 20.86
CA LYS A 220 11.81 5.62 22.31
C LYS A 220 11.23 7.00 22.64
N GLY A 221 11.71 8.06 21.98
CA GLY A 221 11.17 9.42 22.08
C GLY A 221 9.71 9.55 21.62
N LEU A 222 9.27 8.71 20.67
CA LEU A 222 7.86 8.61 20.25
C LEU A 222 6.98 7.83 21.25
N GLY A 223 7.57 7.28 22.31
CA GLY A 223 6.86 6.57 23.38
C GLY A 223 6.69 5.08 23.15
N PHE A 224 7.40 4.49 22.17
CA PHE A 224 7.43 3.04 22.02
C PHE A 224 8.22 2.38 23.15
N SER A 225 7.75 1.22 23.60
CA SER A 225 8.40 0.44 24.65
C SER A 225 9.17 -0.73 24.06
N THR A 226 10.41 -0.89 24.50
CA THR A 226 11.23 -2.08 24.24
C THR A 226 11.17 -3.10 25.36
N SER A 227 10.33 -2.90 26.38
CA SER A 227 10.31 -3.71 27.61
C SER A 227 10.00 -5.21 27.40
N LYS A 228 9.38 -5.57 26.28
CA LYS A 228 9.13 -6.97 25.91
C LYS A 228 10.43 -7.69 25.51
N ARG A 229 11.43 -6.95 25.03
CA ARG A 229 12.78 -7.45 24.75
C ARG A 229 13.65 -7.29 25.98
N THR A 230 13.93 -8.39 26.65
CA THR A 230 14.75 -8.47 27.86
C THR A 230 16.20 -8.84 27.59
N LYS A 231 16.55 -9.21 26.35
CA LYS A 231 17.92 -9.57 25.96
C LYS A 231 18.51 -8.58 24.96
N TRP A 232 19.68 -8.08 25.33
CA TRP A 232 20.48 -7.12 24.58
C TRP A 232 21.95 -7.62 24.53
N PRO A 233 22.74 -7.22 23.51
CA PRO A 233 22.37 -6.39 22.36
C PRO A 233 21.50 -7.11 21.30
N VAL A 234 20.90 -6.35 20.39
CA VAL A 234 20.34 -6.85 19.12
C VAL A 234 21.49 -7.24 18.21
N LYS A 235 21.44 -8.45 17.65
CA LYS A 235 22.42 -8.89 16.67
C LYS A 235 22.13 -8.24 15.32
N VAL A 236 23.19 -7.78 14.66
CA VAL A 236 23.12 -7.16 13.33
C VAL A 236 24.15 -7.85 12.44
N LEU A 237 23.71 -8.32 11.28
CA LEU A 237 24.55 -9.07 10.34
C LEU A 237 24.78 -8.23 9.09
N VAL A 238 26.04 -7.91 8.81
CA VAL A 238 26.43 -7.27 7.56
C VAL A 238 26.98 -8.33 6.62
N LYS A 239 26.32 -8.55 5.48
CA LYS A 239 26.73 -9.54 4.46
C LYS A 239 26.32 -9.10 3.06
N SER A 240 26.82 -9.79 2.04
CA SER A 240 26.53 -9.45 0.64
C SER A 240 25.16 -9.96 0.20
N TYR A 241 24.42 -9.11 -0.50
CA TYR A 241 23.21 -9.47 -1.25
C TYR A 241 23.21 -8.76 -2.59
N ASP A 242 22.20 -9.06 -3.42
CA ASP A 242 21.86 -8.24 -4.56
C ASP A 242 21.72 -6.75 -4.16
N SER A 243 22.22 -5.86 -5.01
CA SER A 243 22.30 -4.42 -4.73
C SER A 243 20.93 -3.75 -4.55
N SER A 244 19.83 -4.38 -4.98
CA SER A 244 18.47 -3.90 -4.70
C SER A 244 18.04 -4.07 -3.24
N ILE A 245 18.75 -4.88 -2.45
CA ILE A 245 18.47 -5.14 -1.04
C ILE A 245 19.40 -4.30 -0.17
N PHE A 246 18.87 -3.41 0.66
CA PHE A 246 19.66 -2.57 1.57
C PHE A 246 19.79 -3.19 2.96
N GLY A 247 18.69 -3.74 3.46
CA GLY A 247 18.63 -4.44 4.74
C GLY A 247 17.24 -5.03 4.94
N PHE A 248 17.08 -5.81 6.01
CA PHE A 248 15.79 -6.31 6.46
C PHE A 248 15.82 -6.78 7.92
N GLU A 249 14.68 -6.70 8.61
CA GLU A 249 14.44 -7.39 9.87
C GLU A 249 14.17 -8.89 9.67
N VAL A 250 14.59 -9.70 10.64
CA VAL A 250 14.20 -11.11 10.71
C VAL A 250 13.67 -11.48 12.10
N ASN A 251 12.43 -11.97 12.12
CA ASN A 251 11.81 -12.55 13.30
C ASN A 251 12.35 -13.95 13.60
N SER A 252 12.67 -14.22 14.87
CA SER A 252 13.16 -15.53 15.31
C SER A 252 12.06 -16.44 15.82
N ILE A 253 12.14 -17.73 15.46
CA ILE A 253 11.27 -18.77 16.03
C ILE A 253 11.46 -18.96 17.55
N TRP A 254 12.56 -18.45 18.13
CA TRP A 254 12.80 -18.49 19.57
C TRP A 254 12.17 -17.34 20.35
N GLY A 255 11.74 -16.28 19.66
CA GLY A 255 11.06 -15.15 20.28
C GLY A 255 11.71 -13.81 19.99
N ASP A 256 11.05 -12.77 20.49
CA ASP A 256 11.39 -11.37 20.23
C ASP A 256 12.80 -11.00 20.77
N ASN A 257 13.37 -11.75 21.73
CA ASN A 257 14.76 -11.57 22.20
C ASN A 257 15.82 -12.04 21.20
N TYR A 258 15.41 -12.81 20.19
CA TYR A 258 16.33 -13.46 19.25
C TYR A 258 16.15 -12.97 17.82
N SER A 259 15.15 -12.11 17.54
CA SER A 259 15.05 -11.37 16.27
C SER A 259 16.28 -10.47 16.08
N TRP A 260 16.69 -10.30 14.82
CA TRP A 260 17.93 -9.64 14.41
C TRP A 260 17.72 -8.79 13.16
N LEU A 261 18.73 -8.02 12.79
CA LEU A 261 18.74 -7.18 11.58
C LEU A 261 19.83 -7.67 10.61
N GLU A 262 19.59 -7.55 9.32
CA GLU A 262 20.60 -7.79 8.29
C GLU A 262 20.78 -6.55 7.39
N PHE A 263 22.01 -6.26 6.97
CA PHE A 263 22.34 -5.12 6.10
C PHE A 263 23.33 -5.54 4.99
N ASN A 264 23.18 -4.92 3.82
CA ASN A 264 23.96 -5.29 2.64
C ASN A 264 25.32 -4.57 2.59
N THR A 265 26.41 -5.34 2.45
CA THR A 265 27.75 -4.80 2.23
C THR A 265 27.87 -3.94 0.98
N GLN A 266 27.06 -4.20 -0.06
CA GLN A 266 27.13 -3.45 -1.32
C GLN A 266 26.55 -2.03 -1.23
N ASN A 267 25.78 -1.75 -0.18
CA ASN A 267 25.07 -0.47 -0.01
C ASN A 267 25.48 0.27 1.28
N ILE A 268 26.38 -0.29 2.08
CA ILE A 268 26.72 0.21 3.43
C ILE A 268 27.43 1.56 3.41
N ASP A 269 28.11 1.88 2.31
CA ASP A 269 28.79 3.15 2.09
C ASP A 269 27.83 4.27 1.65
N ASN A 270 26.61 3.94 1.19
CA ASN A 270 25.58 4.91 0.88
C ASN A 270 24.92 5.44 2.16
N ALA A 271 25.59 6.39 2.80
CA ALA A 271 25.19 6.94 4.09
C ALA A 271 23.76 7.51 4.13
N ALA A 272 23.27 8.11 3.04
CA ALA A 272 21.94 8.70 3.00
C ALA A 272 20.86 7.61 3.06
N GLU A 273 20.94 6.60 2.19
CA GLU A 273 19.99 5.48 2.16
C GLU A 273 20.16 4.59 3.39
N MET A 274 21.39 4.28 3.80
CA MET A 274 21.64 3.38 4.93
C MET A 274 21.08 3.93 6.25
N LYS A 275 21.04 5.25 6.41
CA LYS A 275 20.41 5.88 7.58
C LYS A 275 18.88 5.70 7.57
N LEU A 276 18.25 5.80 6.40
CA LEU A 276 16.82 5.56 6.22
C LEU A 276 16.49 4.09 6.47
N THR A 277 17.25 3.18 5.85
CA THR A 277 17.11 1.72 6.02
C THR A 277 17.30 1.32 7.48
N ALA A 278 18.32 1.83 8.17
CA ALA A 278 18.54 1.53 9.59
C ALA A 278 17.32 1.92 10.45
N GLY A 279 16.72 3.08 10.17
CA GLY A 279 15.48 3.52 10.82
C GLY A 279 14.29 2.63 10.49
N HIS A 280 14.10 2.31 9.20
CA HIS A 280 13.03 1.47 8.67
C HIS A 280 13.06 0.06 9.29
N GLU A 281 14.20 -0.62 9.21
CA GLU A 281 14.33 -2.01 9.67
C GLU A 281 14.32 -2.13 11.19
N TYR A 282 14.92 -1.17 11.90
CA TYR A 282 14.77 -1.13 13.35
C TYR A 282 13.30 -0.91 13.75
N PHE A 283 12.52 -0.19 12.95
CA PHE A 283 11.11 -0.03 13.27
C PHE A 283 10.35 -1.35 13.11
N HIS A 284 10.62 -2.18 12.10
CA HIS A 284 10.06 -3.53 12.02
C HIS A 284 10.36 -4.39 13.26
N LEU A 285 11.60 -4.31 13.78
CA LEU A 285 11.96 -4.99 15.03
C LEU A 285 11.11 -4.51 16.21
N LEU A 286 10.77 -3.22 16.24
CA LEU A 286 9.94 -2.63 17.29
C LEU A 286 8.45 -2.96 17.12
N GLN A 287 7.93 -2.91 15.89
CA GLN A 287 6.57 -3.30 15.54
C GLN A 287 6.29 -4.74 15.96
N SER A 288 7.27 -5.65 15.78
CA SER A 288 7.14 -7.04 16.23
C SER A 288 6.89 -7.17 17.73
N LEU A 289 7.37 -6.24 18.58
CA LEU A 289 7.09 -6.26 20.02
C LEU A 289 5.62 -5.95 20.36
N TYR A 290 4.90 -5.31 19.43
CA TYR A 290 3.49 -4.97 19.53
C TYR A 290 2.58 -5.95 18.79
N ASP A 291 3.14 -6.82 17.96
CA ASP A 291 2.42 -7.86 17.27
C ASP A 291 1.89 -8.93 18.25
N PRO A 292 0.56 -9.15 18.32
CA PRO A 292 -0.06 -10.12 19.23
C PRO A 292 0.10 -11.58 18.78
N ARG A 293 0.60 -11.83 17.57
CA ARG A 293 0.84 -13.19 17.08
C ARG A 293 1.89 -13.90 17.92
N THR A 294 1.88 -15.23 17.85
CA THR A 294 2.91 -16.04 18.50
C THR A 294 4.26 -15.86 17.80
N ARG A 295 5.38 -16.04 18.52
CA ARG A 295 6.73 -15.98 17.92
C ARG A 295 6.89 -16.84 16.66
N PHE A 296 6.25 -18.01 16.63
CA PHE A 296 6.32 -18.91 15.48
C PHE A 296 5.56 -18.32 14.29
N SER A 297 4.33 -17.86 14.53
CA SER A 297 3.52 -17.21 13.49
C SER A 297 4.21 -15.97 12.92
N LYS A 298 4.89 -15.17 13.75
CA LYS A 298 5.70 -14.03 13.29
C LYS A 298 6.83 -14.47 12.38
N ALA A 299 7.70 -15.37 12.87
CA ALA A 299 8.86 -15.86 12.13
C ALA A 299 8.48 -16.55 10.80
N LYS A 300 7.29 -17.14 10.71
CA LYS A 300 6.77 -17.81 9.51
C LYS A 300 5.81 -16.94 8.67
N GLY A 301 5.57 -15.69 9.05
CA GLY A 301 4.65 -14.80 8.32
C GLY A 301 3.17 -15.23 8.35
N LEU A 302 2.78 -16.13 9.24
CA LEU A 302 1.44 -16.70 9.28
C LEU A 302 0.43 -15.70 9.88
N PHE A 303 -0.78 -15.66 9.31
CA PHE A 303 -1.90 -14.82 9.77
C PHE A 303 -1.55 -13.33 9.94
N TYR A 304 -0.68 -12.81 9.07
CA TYR A 304 -0.18 -11.44 9.15
C TYR A 304 -1.20 -10.43 8.60
N THR A 305 -2.15 -10.01 9.43
CA THR A 305 -3.26 -9.12 9.01
C THR A 305 -2.86 -7.65 8.88
N HIS A 306 -1.81 -7.23 9.56
CA HIS A 306 -1.36 -5.83 9.67
C HIS A 306 -0.06 -5.54 8.91
N PHE A 307 0.39 -6.45 8.03
CA PHE A 307 1.66 -6.30 7.33
C PHE A 307 1.71 -5.01 6.46
N TRP A 308 0.62 -4.69 5.75
CA TRP A 308 0.55 -3.45 4.99
C TRP A 308 0.69 -2.20 5.87
N LEU A 309 0.22 -2.25 7.12
CA LEU A 309 0.31 -1.14 8.06
C LEU A 309 1.73 -1.00 8.62
N ASP A 310 2.40 -2.12 8.85
CA ASP A 310 3.81 -2.14 9.26
C ASP A 310 4.70 -1.48 8.22
N GLU A 311 4.52 -1.83 6.95
CA GLU A 311 5.22 -1.22 5.82
C GLU A 311 4.84 0.26 5.65
N ALA A 312 3.55 0.61 5.77
CA ALA A 312 3.11 2.00 5.69
C ALA A 312 3.74 2.89 6.77
N THR A 313 3.87 2.38 7.99
CA THR A 313 4.46 3.13 9.10
C THR A 313 6.00 3.09 9.06
N ALA A 314 6.61 2.01 8.56
CA ALA A 314 8.06 1.94 8.31
C ALA A 314 8.50 2.98 7.27
N VAL A 315 7.84 3.02 6.11
CA VAL A 315 8.10 4.01 5.06
C VAL A 315 7.82 5.44 5.52
N TRP A 316 6.75 5.66 6.30
CA TRP A 316 6.51 6.97 6.91
C TRP A 316 7.63 7.40 7.85
N SER A 317 8.18 6.47 8.63
CA SER A 317 9.19 6.78 9.66
C SER A 317 10.52 7.22 9.08
N GLU A 318 10.81 6.91 7.81
CA GLU A 318 12.01 7.34 7.09
C GLU A 318 12.20 8.87 7.13
N LYS A 319 11.11 9.65 7.12
CA LYS A 319 11.15 11.12 7.25
C LYS A 319 11.87 11.58 8.52
N LEU A 320 11.85 10.76 9.56
CA LEU A 320 12.51 11.05 10.84
C LEU A 320 14.03 11.00 10.69
N PHE A 321 14.57 10.35 9.68
CA PHE A 321 15.99 10.08 9.54
C PHE A 321 16.67 10.92 8.46
N THR A 322 15.94 11.80 7.78
CA THR A 322 16.47 12.78 6.83
C THR A 322 16.26 14.22 7.29
N ASN A 323 17.01 15.14 6.70
CA ASN A 323 16.80 16.58 6.84
C ASN A 323 16.04 17.18 5.64
N GLU A 324 15.65 16.35 4.67
CA GLU A 324 14.93 16.79 3.49
C GLU A 324 13.53 17.28 3.86
N SER A 325 13.24 18.55 3.56
CA SER A 325 11.91 19.12 3.72
C SER A 325 10.94 18.49 2.74
N ASN A 326 9.77 18.04 3.20
CA ASN A 326 8.77 17.34 2.39
C ASN A 326 9.26 16.01 1.81
N TYR A 327 10.20 15.35 2.48
CA TYR A 327 10.67 14.01 2.13
C TYR A 327 9.52 13.08 1.79
N ALA A 328 9.59 12.43 0.63
CA ALA A 328 8.75 11.32 0.25
C ALA A 328 9.67 10.15 -0.12
N SER A 329 9.44 8.99 0.46
CA SER A 329 10.28 7.83 0.19
C SER A 329 10.27 7.47 -1.30
N PRO A 330 11.43 7.27 -1.95
CA PRO A 330 11.51 6.85 -3.34
C PRO A 330 10.72 5.56 -3.63
N ILE A 331 10.61 4.67 -2.64
CA ILE A 331 9.88 3.40 -2.78
C ILE A 331 8.39 3.59 -3.02
N ARG A 332 7.83 4.78 -2.71
CA ARG A 332 6.43 5.11 -3.02
C ARG A 332 6.16 5.21 -4.51
N ASN A 333 7.20 5.38 -5.34
CA ASN A 333 7.02 5.55 -6.78
C ASN A 333 6.45 4.28 -7.43
N GLY A 334 5.32 4.44 -8.13
CA GLY A 334 4.51 3.34 -8.67
C GLY A 334 3.39 2.87 -7.74
N HIS A 335 3.37 3.32 -6.48
CA HIS A 335 2.40 2.89 -5.46
C HIS A 335 1.49 4.02 -4.95
N GLN A 336 1.58 5.21 -5.54
CA GLN A 336 0.78 6.38 -5.16
C GLN A 336 -0.75 6.15 -5.27
N MET A 337 -1.21 5.13 -6.01
CA MET A 337 -2.63 4.79 -6.13
C MET A 337 -3.16 3.89 -5.00
N ALA A 338 -2.33 3.44 -4.05
CA ALA A 338 -2.77 2.53 -2.98
C ALA A 338 -3.99 3.05 -2.18
N PRO A 339 -4.07 4.34 -1.78
CA PRO A 339 -5.25 4.86 -1.08
C PRO A 339 -6.59 4.74 -1.85
N PHE A 340 -6.55 4.61 -3.17
CA PHE A 340 -7.73 4.46 -4.02
C PHE A 340 -8.24 3.01 -4.11
N ASN A 341 -7.52 2.06 -3.53
CA ASN A 341 -7.82 0.63 -3.59
C ASN A 341 -8.43 0.07 -2.29
N GLY A 342 -8.61 0.88 -1.25
CA GLY A 342 -9.13 0.43 0.04
C GLY A 342 -8.03 0.03 1.00
N MET A 343 -8.19 0.32 2.30
CA MET A 343 -7.14 0.09 3.31
C MET A 343 -6.76 -1.40 3.46
N GLN A 344 -7.75 -2.29 3.60
CA GLN A 344 -7.49 -3.71 3.81
C GLN A 344 -7.56 -4.49 2.50
N LYS A 345 -8.62 -4.28 1.72
CA LYS A 345 -8.80 -4.98 0.45
C LYS A 345 -7.69 -4.70 -0.57
N GLY A 346 -7.22 -3.45 -0.63
CA GLY A 346 -6.13 -3.07 -1.53
C GLY A 346 -4.80 -3.77 -1.22
N ALA A 347 -4.67 -4.36 -0.02
CA ALA A 347 -3.50 -5.11 0.40
C ALA A 347 -3.53 -6.60 -0.02
N GLU A 348 -4.67 -7.14 -0.49
CA GLU A 348 -4.80 -8.57 -0.84
C GLU A 348 -3.86 -9.00 -1.98
N GLU A 349 -3.59 -8.12 -2.94
CA GLU A 349 -2.68 -8.40 -4.06
C GLU A 349 -1.21 -8.38 -3.63
N ASN A 350 -0.81 -7.33 -2.92
CA ASN A 350 0.55 -7.17 -2.40
C ASN A 350 0.55 -6.22 -1.20
N GLN A 351 0.60 -6.79 0.00
CA GLN A 351 0.54 -6.02 1.26
C GLN A 351 1.68 -5.02 1.39
N GLN A 352 2.88 -5.38 0.95
CA GLN A 352 4.07 -4.54 1.04
C GLN A 352 3.93 -3.29 0.15
N TYR A 353 3.66 -3.48 -1.14
CA TYR A 353 3.50 -2.38 -2.08
C TYR A 353 2.30 -1.51 -1.75
N HIS A 354 1.22 -2.12 -1.26
CA HIS A 354 0.09 -1.38 -0.73
C HIS A 354 0.49 -0.51 0.46
N GLY A 355 1.26 -1.06 1.40
CA GLY A 355 1.82 -0.35 2.54
C GLY A 355 2.67 0.86 2.14
N TYR A 356 3.57 0.69 1.16
CA TYR A 356 4.39 1.77 0.62
C TYR A 356 3.53 2.97 0.19
N GLY A 357 2.47 2.74 -0.58
CA GLY A 357 1.54 3.79 -0.99
C GLY A 357 0.72 4.37 0.18
N MET A 358 0.27 3.51 1.09
CA MET A 358 -0.52 3.86 2.28
C MET A 358 0.26 4.64 3.34
N SER A 359 1.59 4.75 3.24
CA SER A 359 2.37 5.69 4.07
C SER A 359 1.87 7.15 3.96
N ALA A 360 1.19 7.52 2.87
CA ALA A 360 0.50 8.82 2.73
C ALA A 360 -0.60 9.01 3.78
N MET A 361 -1.36 7.96 4.10
CA MET A 361 -2.36 8.01 5.16
C MET A 361 -1.71 8.22 6.53
N ILE A 362 -0.60 7.54 6.80
CA ILE A 362 0.15 7.71 8.06
C ILE A 362 0.73 9.12 8.17
N GLN A 363 1.29 9.66 7.07
CA GLN A 363 1.74 11.05 6.99
C GLN A 363 0.60 12.03 7.31
N TYR A 364 -0.58 11.83 6.72
CA TYR A 364 -1.74 12.67 6.99
C TYR A 364 -2.17 12.64 8.46
N LEU A 365 -2.28 11.44 9.04
CA LEU A 365 -2.68 11.25 10.43
C LEU A 365 -1.70 11.89 11.41
N THR A 366 -0.41 11.79 11.13
CA THR A 366 0.66 12.35 11.99
C THR A 366 0.80 13.86 11.84
N ASN A 367 0.57 14.41 10.64
CA ASN A 367 0.47 15.86 10.42
C ASN A 367 -0.75 16.48 11.14
N THR A 368 -1.87 15.75 11.20
CA THR A 368 -3.10 16.24 11.83
C THR A 368 -3.07 16.11 13.36
N ASN A 369 -2.31 15.14 13.87
CA ASN A 369 -2.17 14.87 15.29
C ASN A 369 -0.73 15.19 15.73
N SER A 370 0.10 14.16 15.84
CA SER A 370 1.52 14.22 16.11
C SER A 370 2.15 12.90 15.67
N ASP A 371 3.48 12.86 15.55
CA ASP A 371 4.20 11.61 15.23
C ASP A 371 3.97 10.51 16.29
N THR A 372 3.68 10.87 17.55
CA THR A 372 3.33 9.91 18.62
C THR A 372 1.98 9.19 18.38
N TYR A 373 1.19 9.62 17.39
CA TYR A 373 -0.03 8.92 17.01
C TYR A 373 0.25 7.49 16.55
N VAL A 374 1.37 7.25 15.86
CA VAL A 374 1.74 5.92 15.38
C VAL A 374 1.87 4.92 16.52
N LYS A 375 2.43 5.34 17.67
CA LYS A 375 2.46 4.49 18.87
C LYS A 375 1.06 4.07 19.34
N SER A 376 0.07 4.98 19.24
CA SER A 376 -1.31 4.68 19.63
C SER A 376 -1.96 3.65 18.71
N ILE A 377 -1.61 3.67 17.42
CA ILE A 377 -2.01 2.63 16.46
C ILE A 377 -1.49 1.26 16.94
N TYR A 378 -0.20 1.19 17.30
CA TYR A 378 0.42 -0.05 17.77
C TYR A 378 -0.09 -0.53 19.13
N ASP A 379 -0.48 0.36 20.04
CA ASP A 379 -1.22 -0.05 21.25
C ASP A 379 -2.54 -0.75 20.87
N GLY A 380 -3.21 -0.27 19.82
CA GLY A 380 -4.40 -0.91 19.24
C GLY A 380 -4.10 -2.30 18.68
N ILE A 381 -3.07 -2.43 17.83
CA ILE A 381 -2.63 -3.72 17.28
C ILE A 381 -2.31 -4.71 18.40
N LYS A 382 -1.55 -4.28 19.40
CA LYS A 382 -1.20 -5.10 20.57
C LYS A 382 -2.43 -5.57 21.36
N SER A 383 -3.49 -4.76 21.39
CA SER A 383 -4.78 -5.14 22.00
C SER A 383 -5.65 -6.04 21.12
N GLY A 384 -5.18 -6.46 19.96
CA GLY A 384 -5.89 -7.35 19.04
C GLY A 384 -6.85 -6.64 18.08
N LYS A 385 -6.77 -5.31 17.93
CA LYS A 385 -7.58 -4.59 16.96
C LYS A 385 -7.16 -4.91 15.53
N HIS A 386 -8.13 -4.91 14.62
CA HIS A 386 -7.85 -4.93 13.18
C HIS A 386 -7.03 -3.68 12.80
N PRO A 387 -6.10 -3.73 11.82
CA PRO A 387 -5.29 -2.57 11.44
C PRO A 387 -6.12 -1.34 11.03
N VAL A 388 -7.24 -1.55 10.35
CA VAL A 388 -8.21 -0.48 10.03
C VAL A 388 -8.79 0.17 11.31
N ASP A 389 -9.16 -0.62 12.32
CA ASP A 389 -9.63 -0.09 13.61
C ASP A 389 -8.51 0.59 14.42
N ALA A 390 -7.28 0.12 14.27
CA ALA A 390 -6.13 0.67 14.96
C ALA A 390 -5.77 2.08 14.46
N VAL A 391 -5.88 2.34 13.14
CA VAL A 391 -5.59 3.68 12.58
C VAL A 391 -6.64 4.73 12.98
N SER A 392 -7.84 4.31 13.37
CA SER A 392 -8.94 5.18 13.83
C SER A 392 -9.10 5.23 15.35
N ILE A 393 -8.13 4.71 16.12
CA ILE A 393 -8.26 4.51 17.58
C ILE A 393 -8.61 5.76 18.39
N LYS A 394 -8.20 6.95 17.94
CA LYS A 394 -8.49 8.24 18.61
C LYS A 394 -9.47 9.12 17.85
N THR A 395 -9.75 8.82 16.59
CA THR A 395 -10.56 9.67 15.70
C THR A 395 -11.48 8.82 14.83
N PRO A 396 -12.81 9.00 14.91
CA PRO A 396 -13.75 8.38 13.98
C PRO A 396 -13.34 8.65 12.52
N PHE A 397 -13.64 7.74 11.60
CA PHE A 397 -13.23 7.78 10.18
C PHE A 397 -13.72 8.99 9.34
N LEU A 398 -14.31 10.00 9.98
CA LEU A 398 -14.63 11.30 9.40
C LEU A 398 -13.42 12.05 8.84
N TRP A 399 -12.19 11.55 9.05
CA TRP A 399 -10.98 12.10 8.47
C TRP A 399 -10.67 11.51 7.07
N TRP A 400 -11.28 10.39 6.68
CA TRP A 400 -10.93 9.68 5.43
C TRP A 400 -11.24 10.51 4.18
N ASP A 401 -12.40 11.17 4.13
CA ASP A 401 -12.78 12.03 3.01
C ASP A 401 -11.88 13.28 2.93
N LYS A 402 -11.51 13.86 4.07
CA LYS A 402 -10.57 14.97 4.14
C LYS A 402 -9.17 14.54 3.70
N PHE A 403 -8.70 13.38 4.12
CA PHE A 403 -7.45 12.80 3.65
C PHE A 403 -7.45 12.63 2.13
N MET A 404 -8.50 12.02 1.54
CA MET A 404 -8.56 11.83 0.09
C MET A 404 -8.54 13.14 -0.67
N LYS A 405 -9.21 14.19 -0.15
CA LYS A 405 -9.15 15.54 -0.71
C LYS A 405 -7.74 16.14 -0.64
N ASP A 406 -7.14 16.14 0.55
CA ASP A 406 -5.81 16.75 0.78
C ASP A 406 -4.73 15.97 0.00
N TYR A 407 -4.87 14.64 -0.15
CA TYR A 407 -3.97 13.81 -0.96
C TYR A 407 -4.11 14.10 -2.46
N PHE A 408 -5.34 14.19 -2.96
CA PHE A 408 -5.61 14.55 -4.36
C PHE A 408 -5.13 15.97 -4.71
N MET A 409 -5.08 16.87 -3.72
CA MET A 409 -4.57 18.24 -3.84
C MET A 409 -3.05 18.35 -3.65
N SER A 410 -2.32 17.25 -3.49
CA SER A 410 -0.86 17.25 -3.24
C SER A 410 -0.47 18.00 -1.97
N GLU A 411 -1.33 17.99 -0.96
CA GLU A 411 -1.11 18.64 0.34
C GLU A 411 -0.48 17.70 1.38
N VAL A 412 -0.55 16.38 1.16
CA VAL A 412 0.06 15.36 2.03
C VAL A 412 1.50 15.07 1.63
N TYR A 413 1.73 14.75 0.36
CA TYR A 413 3.04 14.58 -0.25
C TYR A 413 3.10 15.32 -1.59
N LYS A 414 4.32 15.66 -2.01
CA LYS A 414 4.59 16.33 -3.29
C LYS A 414 4.94 15.35 -4.42
N ASP A 415 4.96 14.04 -4.14
CA ASP A 415 5.20 12.94 -5.08
C ASP A 415 3.96 12.60 -5.95
N VAL A 416 2.85 13.30 -5.71
CA VAL A 416 1.62 13.26 -6.50
C VAL A 416 1.27 14.65 -6.99
N ASP A 417 0.77 14.76 -8.21
CA ASP A 417 0.44 16.04 -8.84
C ASP A 417 -0.69 15.91 -9.89
N LEU A 418 -1.02 17.03 -10.53
CA LEU A 418 -2.03 17.06 -11.59
C LEU A 418 -1.65 16.16 -12.78
N ALA A 419 -0.37 16.09 -13.15
CA ALA A 419 0.08 15.26 -14.27
C ALA A 419 -0.23 13.78 -13.99
N ARG A 420 -0.07 13.35 -12.74
CA ARG A 420 -0.46 12.02 -12.29
C ARG A 420 -1.95 11.77 -12.47
N TRP A 421 -2.81 12.66 -11.96
CA TRP A 421 -4.27 12.47 -12.02
C TRP A 421 -4.85 12.55 -13.43
N LEU A 422 -4.14 13.22 -14.35
CA LEU A 422 -4.49 13.19 -15.77
C LEU A 422 -4.25 11.81 -16.40
N GLN A 423 -3.32 11.02 -15.88
CA GLN A 423 -3.02 9.66 -16.34
C GLN A 423 -3.81 8.61 -15.55
N ASP A 424 -3.68 8.65 -14.22
CA ASP A 424 -4.25 7.68 -13.29
C ASP A 424 -5.67 8.10 -12.87
N ASN A 425 -6.65 7.72 -13.70
CA ASN A 425 -8.07 7.90 -13.40
C ASN A 425 -8.87 6.65 -13.74
N HIS A 426 -10.04 6.53 -13.14
CA HIS A 426 -10.90 5.36 -13.22
C HIS A 426 -12.00 5.50 -14.29
N GLY A 427 -11.99 6.61 -15.03
CA GLY A 427 -12.94 6.84 -16.10
C GLY A 427 -12.94 8.29 -16.54
N SER A 428 -13.34 8.51 -17.80
CA SER A 428 -13.51 9.86 -18.32
C SER A 428 -14.84 10.07 -19.04
N PHE A 429 -15.29 11.32 -19.05
CA PHE A 429 -16.43 11.80 -19.83
C PHE A 429 -15.98 12.96 -20.71
N ASN A 430 -15.95 12.73 -22.02
CA ASN A 430 -15.63 13.77 -23.01
C ASN A 430 -16.93 14.34 -23.54
N VAL A 431 -17.22 15.59 -23.21
CA VAL A 431 -18.39 16.31 -23.71
C VAL A 431 -17.94 17.02 -24.97
N SER A 432 -18.20 16.45 -26.15
CA SER A 432 -17.69 16.97 -27.43
C SER A 432 -18.83 17.32 -28.39
N GLU A 433 -20.00 16.72 -28.20
CA GLU A 433 -21.20 16.94 -28.99
C GLU A 433 -22.45 16.99 -28.09
N GLU A 434 -23.55 17.47 -28.64
CA GLU A 434 -24.82 17.67 -27.93
C GLU A 434 -25.34 16.39 -27.25
N LYS A 435 -25.16 15.24 -27.89
CA LYS A 435 -25.60 13.95 -27.35
C LYS A 435 -24.81 13.50 -26.12
N ASP A 436 -23.65 14.10 -25.84
CA ASP A 436 -22.83 13.83 -24.65
C ASP A 436 -23.42 14.54 -23.41
N SER A 437 -24.72 14.36 -23.18
CA SER A 437 -25.46 15.05 -22.13
C SER A 437 -25.52 14.26 -20.82
N VAL A 438 -25.24 12.95 -20.85
CA VAL A 438 -25.26 12.09 -19.65
C VAL A 438 -24.16 11.04 -19.71
N LYS A 439 -23.49 10.81 -18.57
CA LYS A 439 -22.61 9.67 -18.33
C LYS A 439 -22.94 9.06 -16.97
N VAL A 440 -22.92 7.73 -16.89
CA VAL A 440 -22.94 7.00 -15.63
C VAL A 440 -21.63 6.22 -15.52
N PHE A 441 -20.93 6.41 -14.40
CA PHE A 441 -19.81 5.59 -14.00
C PHE A 441 -20.28 4.62 -12.94
N ASP A 442 -20.46 3.35 -13.32
CA ASP A 442 -20.93 2.29 -12.42
C ASP A 442 -19.75 1.35 -12.09
N LEU A 443 -19.04 1.66 -11.00
CA LEU A 443 -17.85 0.93 -10.56
C LEU A 443 -18.03 0.38 -9.14
N SER A 444 -17.22 -0.63 -8.81
CA SER A 444 -17.08 -1.16 -7.46
C SER A 444 -16.02 -0.40 -6.67
N TYR A 445 -16.28 -0.22 -5.38
CA TYR A 445 -15.45 0.48 -4.43
C TYR A 445 -15.19 -0.43 -3.23
N PRO A 446 -13.93 -0.83 -3.00
CA PRO A 446 -13.55 -1.46 -1.76
C PRO A 446 -13.87 -0.56 -0.54
N ASP A 447 -14.03 -1.16 0.64
CA ASP A 447 -14.14 -0.40 1.89
C ASP A 447 -12.97 0.59 2.04
N PHE A 448 -13.29 1.84 2.43
CA PHE A 448 -12.33 2.95 2.51
C PHE A 448 -11.49 3.15 1.25
N SER A 449 -12.12 3.25 0.08
CA SER A 449 -11.44 3.52 -1.20
C SER A 449 -11.97 4.79 -1.87
N ALA A 450 -11.43 5.13 -3.04
CA ALA A 450 -12.01 6.17 -3.88
C ALA A 450 -11.77 5.93 -5.37
N LYS A 451 -12.54 6.62 -6.21
CA LYS A 451 -12.36 6.62 -7.67
C LYS A 451 -12.31 8.05 -8.17
N ILE A 452 -11.44 8.26 -9.15
CA ILE A 452 -11.21 9.56 -9.81
C ILE A 452 -11.84 9.50 -11.19
N PHE A 453 -12.70 10.46 -11.51
CA PHE A 453 -13.29 10.61 -12.83
C PHE A 453 -12.89 11.95 -13.44
N ARG A 454 -12.48 11.94 -14.71
CA ARG A 454 -12.09 13.13 -15.46
C ARG A 454 -13.18 13.55 -16.44
N ILE A 455 -13.59 14.80 -16.39
CA ILE A 455 -14.60 15.36 -17.29
C ILE A 455 -13.94 16.46 -18.13
N ASN A 456 -13.95 16.24 -19.45
CA ASN A 456 -13.36 17.15 -20.44
C ASN A 456 -14.48 17.90 -21.16
N LEU A 457 -14.42 19.23 -21.12
CA LEU A 457 -15.37 20.12 -21.78
C LEU A 457 -14.82 20.52 -23.16
N LYS A 458 -15.23 19.80 -24.21
CA LYS A 458 -14.81 20.04 -25.60
C LYS A 458 -15.92 20.60 -26.49
N TYR A 459 -17.16 20.59 -26.01
CA TYR A 459 -18.29 21.08 -26.76
C TYR A 459 -18.26 22.61 -26.86
N ASP A 460 -18.28 23.13 -28.08
CA ASP A 460 -18.08 24.57 -28.32
C ASP A 460 -19.36 25.41 -28.14
N LYS A 461 -20.53 24.78 -28.07
CA LYS A 461 -21.83 25.48 -28.05
C LYS A 461 -22.51 25.50 -26.67
N PHE A 462 -21.75 25.44 -25.57
CA PHE A 462 -22.32 25.69 -24.25
C PHE A 462 -22.91 27.10 -24.16
N VAL A 463 -24.14 27.22 -23.66
CA VAL A 463 -24.76 28.51 -23.28
C VAL A 463 -24.32 28.97 -21.89
N ASN A 464 -24.60 30.22 -21.52
CA ASN A 464 -24.19 30.79 -20.23
C ASN A 464 -24.82 30.06 -19.02
N GLU A 465 -26.04 29.56 -19.19
CA GLU A 465 -26.83 28.85 -18.17
C GLU A 465 -26.52 27.35 -18.11
N ALA A 466 -25.62 26.86 -18.98
CA ALA A 466 -25.20 25.47 -19.00
C ALA A 466 -24.59 25.08 -17.66
N ASN A 467 -25.10 24.00 -17.09
CA ASN A 467 -24.66 23.47 -15.80
C ASN A 467 -24.51 21.95 -15.86
N MET A 468 -23.65 21.43 -14.99
CA MET A 468 -23.40 20.00 -14.84
C MET A 468 -23.84 19.56 -13.46
N GLU A 469 -24.69 18.55 -13.44
CA GLU A 469 -25.20 17.91 -12.24
C GLU A 469 -24.46 16.60 -12.03
N PHE A 470 -23.93 16.44 -10.82
CA PHE A 470 -23.34 15.20 -10.34
C PHE A 470 -24.27 14.61 -9.30
N GLN A 471 -24.55 13.31 -9.41
CA GLN A 471 -25.48 12.60 -8.54
C GLN A 471 -24.91 11.24 -8.13
N LEU A 472 -24.84 11.03 -6.83
CA LEU A 472 -24.61 9.75 -6.16
C LEU A 472 -25.96 9.17 -5.67
N PRO A 473 -26.04 7.86 -5.37
CA PRO A 473 -27.21 7.30 -4.71
C PRO A 473 -27.36 7.86 -3.28
N SER A 474 -28.59 8.11 -2.86
CA SER A 474 -28.89 8.50 -1.48
C SER A 474 -28.43 7.41 -0.50
N ASN A 475 -27.89 7.80 0.66
CA ASN A 475 -27.42 6.89 1.73
C ASN A 475 -26.36 5.86 1.30
N SER A 476 -25.46 6.22 0.37
CA SER A 476 -24.45 5.30 -0.18
C SER A 476 -23.15 5.19 0.63
N ASP A 477 -23.09 5.71 1.87
CA ASP A 477 -21.85 5.85 2.65
C ASP A 477 -20.69 6.38 1.79
N SER A 478 -20.94 7.45 1.05
CA SER A 478 -20.00 7.98 0.08
C SER A 478 -20.00 9.50 0.03
N ARG A 479 -18.91 10.05 -0.49
CA ARG A 479 -18.72 11.49 -0.66
C ARG A 479 -18.27 11.79 -2.08
N LEU A 480 -18.93 12.74 -2.73
CA LEU A 480 -18.44 13.36 -3.96
C LEU A 480 -17.67 14.63 -3.60
N GLN A 481 -16.48 14.78 -4.15
CA GLN A 481 -15.67 15.98 -4.11
C GLN A 481 -15.32 16.39 -5.54
N LEU A 482 -15.52 17.67 -5.85
CA LEU A 482 -15.25 18.22 -7.18
C LEU A 482 -14.05 19.15 -7.15
N PHE A 483 -13.25 19.03 -8.21
CA PHE A 483 -12.07 19.84 -8.44
C PHE A 483 -12.08 20.35 -9.88
N LYS A 484 -11.41 21.47 -10.12
CA LYS A 484 -11.20 22.00 -11.46
C LYS A 484 -9.75 22.42 -11.64
N THR A 485 -9.25 22.31 -12.86
CA THR A 485 -7.95 22.88 -13.21
C THR A 485 -8.06 24.37 -13.49
N LYS A 486 -6.99 25.09 -13.19
CA LYS A 486 -6.73 26.45 -13.68
C LYS A 486 -5.27 26.49 -14.13
N GLY A 487 -5.05 26.37 -15.44
CA GLY A 487 -3.72 26.09 -15.98
C GLY A 487 -3.17 24.76 -15.45
N SER A 488 -1.96 24.78 -14.88
CA SER A 488 -1.32 23.61 -14.24
C SER A 488 -1.74 23.37 -12.78
N SER A 489 -2.61 24.22 -12.22
CA SER A 489 -3.05 24.10 -10.82
C SER A 489 -4.38 23.36 -10.71
N LEU A 490 -4.53 22.58 -9.64
CA LEU A 490 -5.79 21.97 -9.24
C LEU A 490 -6.43 22.83 -8.14
N SER A 491 -7.75 23.03 -8.22
CA SER A 491 -8.50 23.80 -7.22
C SER A 491 -9.76 23.06 -6.79
N TYR A 492 -10.05 23.10 -5.50
CA TYR A 492 -11.25 22.51 -4.93
C TYR A 492 -12.49 23.36 -5.25
N VAL A 493 -13.58 22.72 -5.64
CA VAL A 493 -14.86 23.36 -5.98
C VAL A 493 -15.89 23.16 -4.87
N GLY A 494 -16.02 21.94 -4.36
CA GLY A 494 -16.99 21.64 -3.31
C GLY A 494 -17.21 20.14 -3.11
N SER A 495 -18.08 19.79 -2.16
CA SER A 495 -18.44 18.40 -1.89
C SER A 495 -19.91 18.22 -1.51
N THR A 496 -20.40 17.00 -1.67
CA THR A 496 -21.77 16.60 -1.33
C THR A 496 -21.80 15.11 -0.99
N ALA A 497 -22.82 14.67 -0.27
CA ALA A 497 -23.11 13.25 -0.07
C ALA A 497 -24.05 12.67 -1.15
N GLU A 498 -24.70 13.53 -1.95
CA GLU A 498 -25.72 13.09 -2.89
C GLU A 498 -25.66 13.84 -4.20
N LYS A 499 -25.94 15.15 -4.19
CA LYS A 499 -26.09 15.94 -5.41
C LYS A 499 -25.29 17.24 -5.37
N TYR A 500 -24.63 17.56 -6.48
CA TYR A 500 -23.91 18.83 -6.67
C TYR A 500 -24.18 19.39 -8.07
N THR A 501 -24.46 20.69 -8.17
CA THR A 501 -24.64 21.39 -9.45
C THR A 501 -23.50 22.37 -9.68
N LEU A 502 -22.63 22.05 -10.64
CA LEU A 502 -21.58 22.92 -11.13
C LEU A 502 -22.14 23.84 -12.22
N LYS A 503 -22.15 25.15 -11.96
CA LYS A 503 -22.66 26.17 -12.88
C LYS A 503 -21.57 26.67 -13.84
N SER A 504 -21.98 27.46 -14.83
CA SER A 504 -21.08 28.22 -15.72
C SER A 504 -20.14 27.33 -16.54
N LEU A 505 -20.68 26.27 -17.15
CA LEU A 505 -19.87 25.35 -17.97
C LEU A 505 -19.20 26.04 -19.17
N LYS A 506 -19.85 27.06 -19.75
CA LYS A 506 -19.25 27.85 -20.82
C LYS A 506 -17.94 28.49 -20.37
N THR A 507 -17.94 29.17 -19.23
CA THR A 507 -16.73 29.80 -18.66
C THR A 507 -15.65 28.77 -18.38
N LEU A 508 -16.02 27.62 -17.77
CA LEU A 508 -15.05 26.55 -17.48
C LEU A 508 -14.42 25.99 -18.76
N LYS A 509 -15.21 25.83 -19.82
CA LYS A 509 -14.72 25.40 -21.13
C LYS A 509 -13.81 26.44 -21.76
N ASP A 510 -14.21 27.72 -21.75
CA ASP A 510 -13.46 28.80 -22.36
C ASP A 510 -12.11 29.03 -21.64
N ASP A 511 -12.05 28.76 -20.32
CA ASP A 511 -10.83 28.73 -19.51
C ASP A 511 -9.95 27.48 -19.76
N GLY A 512 -10.39 26.53 -20.57
CA GLY A 512 -9.71 25.24 -20.78
C GLY A 512 -9.70 24.34 -19.54
N SER A 513 -10.68 24.51 -18.64
CA SER A 513 -10.75 23.75 -17.38
C SER A 513 -11.07 22.28 -17.63
N ILE A 514 -10.38 21.42 -16.89
CA ILE A 514 -10.71 20.01 -16.71
C ILE A 514 -11.37 19.88 -15.34
N ILE A 515 -12.46 19.15 -15.27
CA ILE A 515 -13.16 18.87 -14.01
C ILE A 515 -12.78 17.47 -13.55
N PHE A 516 -12.46 17.33 -12.27
CA PHE A 516 -12.30 16.03 -11.63
C PHE A 516 -13.42 15.81 -10.62
N ALA A 517 -13.98 14.60 -10.62
CA ALA A 517 -14.88 14.11 -9.61
C ALA A 517 -14.20 12.98 -8.85
N LEU A 518 -13.93 13.19 -7.57
CA LEU A 518 -13.44 12.19 -6.64
C LEU A 518 -14.63 11.64 -5.85
N VAL A 519 -14.90 10.35 -5.99
CA VAL A 519 -15.93 9.66 -5.23
C VAL A 519 -15.25 8.77 -4.20
N THR A 520 -15.47 9.04 -2.92
CA THR A 520 -14.89 8.30 -1.81
C THR A 520 -15.94 7.38 -1.20
N ASN A 521 -15.62 6.10 -1.03
CA ASN A 521 -16.38 5.15 -0.21
C ASN A 521 -15.92 5.28 1.25
N THR A 522 -16.84 5.60 2.15
CA THR A 522 -16.58 5.69 3.59
C THR A 522 -17.18 4.53 4.37
N GLN A 523 -17.67 3.49 3.69
CA GLN A 523 -18.14 2.29 4.37
C GLN A 523 -17.01 1.64 5.17
N ALA A 524 -17.37 1.26 6.40
CA ALA A 524 -16.47 0.76 7.43
C ALA A 524 -17.00 -0.58 7.98
N LYS A 525 -17.00 -1.63 7.15
CA LYS A 525 -17.57 -2.93 7.55
C LYS A 525 -16.48 -3.99 7.71
N SER A 526 -16.13 -4.31 8.95
CA SER A 526 -15.24 -5.45 9.26
C SER A 526 -15.72 -6.74 8.56
N PRO A 527 -14.83 -7.52 7.89
CA PRO A 527 -13.36 -7.45 7.95
C PRO A 527 -12.70 -6.48 6.95
N TYR A 528 -13.43 -5.49 6.43
CA TYR A 528 -12.94 -4.43 5.53
C TYR A 528 -12.50 -4.93 4.15
N LEU A 529 -13.06 -6.07 3.74
CA LEU A 529 -12.86 -6.70 2.43
C LEU A 529 -14.08 -6.50 1.51
N GLY A 530 -15.06 -5.71 1.96
CA GLY A 530 -16.29 -5.45 1.24
C GLY A 530 -16.09 -4.63 -0.03
N ASP A 531 -17.07 -4.71 -0.91
CA ASP A 531 -17.19 -3.92 -2.14
C ASP A 531 -18.58 -3.29 -2.20
N ASN A 532 -18.64 -2.00 -2.52
CA ASN A 532 -19.89 -1.28 -2.77
C ASN A 532 -19.95 -0.77 -4.20
N LYS A 533 -21.11 -0.92 -4.83
CA LYS A 533 -21.40 -0.25 -6.09
C LYS A 533 -21.91 1.16 -5.82
N ILE A 534 -21.14 2.16 -6.24
CA ILE A 534 -21.48 3.57 -6.06
C ILE A 534 -21.51 4.23 -7.45
N PRO A 535 -22.66 4.18 -8.16
CA PRO A 535 -22.75 4.78 -9.48
C PRO A 535 -22.74 6.31 -9.38
N LEU A 536 -21.79 6.96 -10.08
CA LEU A 536 -21.79 8.40 -10.28
C LEU A 536 -22.48 8.74 -11.59
N ARG A 537 -23.62 9.43 -11.52
CA ARG A 537 -24.27 10.01 -12.69
C ARG A 537 -23.84 11.45 -12.87
N VAL A 538 -23.36 11.77 -14.06
CA VAL A 538 -23.03 13.13 -14.51
C VAL A 538 -24.01 13.50 -15.63
N ARG A 539 -24.73 14.60 -15.47
CA ARG A 539 -25.71 15.10 -16.44
C ARG A 539 -25.46 16.56 -16.73
N ILE A 540 -25.54 16.95 -17.99
CA ILE A 540 -25.46 18.33 -18.43
C ILE A 540 -26.87 18.81 -18.74
N ASN A 541 -27.23 19.95 -18.18
CA ASN A 541 -28.50 20.61 -18.45
C ASN A 541 -28.23 21.88 -19.27
N ASN A 542 -29.24 22.33 -20.02
CA ASN A 542 -29.19 23.54 -20.85
C ASN A 542 -28.11 23.46 -21.95
N LEU A 543 -28.13 22.42 -22.79
CA LEU A 543 -27.08 22.15 -23.78
C LEU A 543 -27.26 22.82 -25.14
N VAL A 544 -28.43 23.37 -25.50
CA VAL A 544 -28.73 23.64 -26.91
C VAL A 544 -29.61 24.86 -27.11
N LEU A 545 -29.21 25.73 -28.03
CA LEU A 545 -30.08 26.65 -28.76
C LEU A 545 -30.07 26.23 -30.23
N ASP A 546 -31.22 26.24 -30.89
CA ASP A 546 -31.26 26.08 -32.36
C ASP A 546 -30.93 27.41 -33.03
N GLU A 547 -29.74 27.53 -33.60
CA GLU A 547 -29.27 28.75 -34.27
C GLU A 547 -30.22 29.21 -35.39
N ASN A 548 -30.99 28.29 -35.99
CA ASN A 548 -31.98 28.66 -37.00
C ASN A 548 -33.08 29.55 -36.43
N LEU A 549 -33.40 29.41 -35.13
CA LEU A 549 -34.36 30.24 -34.43
C LEU A 549 -33.84 31.65 -34.12
N PHE A 550 -32.53 31.94 -34.22
CA PHE A 550 -32.01 33.26 -33.86
C PHE A 550 -32.63 34.38 -34.71
N GLY A 551 -32.99 35.49 -34.06
CA GLY A 551 -33.59 36.65 -34.70
C GLY A 551 -35.07 36.84 -34.35
N LYS A 552 -35.71 37.79 -35.03
CA LYS A 552 -37.10 38.19 -34.77
C LYS A 552 -38.05 37.53 -35.76
N TRP A 553 -39.07 36.85 -35.23
CA TRP A 553 -40.10 36.14 -35.98
C TRP A 553 -41.44 36.82 -35.73
N VAL A 554 -42.00 37.43 -36.77
CA VAL A 554 -43.18 38.30 -36.67
C VAL A 554 -44.40 37.64 -37.30
N PHE A 555 -45.52 37.66 -36.58
CA PHE A 555 -46.83 37.23 -37.04
C PHE A 555 -47.58 38.40 -37.69
N GLU A 556 -48.62 38.11 -38.48
CA GLU A 556 -49.35 39.12 -39.26
C GLU A 556 -50.01 40.20 -38.39
N ASP A 557 -50.41 39.87 -37.16
CA ASP A 557 -51.02 40.80 -36.21
C ASP A 557 -50.02 41.69 -35.45
N GLY A 558 -48.72 41.57 -35.76
CA GLY A 558 -47.64 42.31 -35.10
C GLY A 558 -47.05 41.62 -33.87
N SER A 559 -47.61 40.50 -33.42
CA SER A 559 -47.02 39.65 -32.39
C SER A 559 -45.68 39.08 -32.86
N TYR A 560 -44.72 38.88 -31.96
CA TYR A 560 -43.42 38.31 -32.36
C TYR A 560 -42.74 37.49 -31.29
N TRP A 561 -41.83 36.64 -31.75
CA TRP A 561 -40.81 35.98 -30.92
C TRP A 561 -39.43 36.49 -31.32
N GLN A 562 -38.60 36.87 -30.37
CA GLN A 562 -37.19 37.19 -30.61
C GLN A 562 -36.33 36.20 -29.83
N PHE A 563 -35.58 35.36 -30.52
CA PHE A 563 -34.67 34.40 -29.89
C PHE A 563 -33.25 34.94 -29.98
N ASN A 564 -32.61 35.13 -28.84
CA ASN A 564 -31.25 35.65 -28.75
C ASN A 564 -30.24 34.49 -28.58
N PRO A 565 -29.01 34.65 -29.09
CA PRO A 565 -27.94 33.63 -28.94
C PRO A 565 -27.48 33.36 -27.51
N ASP A 566 -27.87 34.20 -26.54
CA ASP A 566 -27.53 34.06 -25.13
C ASP A 566 -28.56 33.22 -24.34
N GLY A 567 -29.55 32.62 -25.01
CA GLY A 567 -30.58 31.81 -24.37
C GLY A 567 -31.76 32.61 -23.82
N THR A 568 -31.79 33.93 -24.03
CA THR A 568 -32.96 34.77 -23.75
C THR A 568 -33.92 34.82 -24.94
N CYS A 569 -35.21 34.98 -24.66
CA CYS A 569 -36.26 35.05 -25.66
C CYS A 569 -37.34 36.05 -25.25
N ILE A 570 -37.77 36.91 -26.17
CA ILE A 570 -38.86 37.85 -25.95
C ILE A 570 -40.08 37.40 -26.74
N GLN A 571 -41.21 37.27 -26.05
CA GLN A 571 -42.52 37.13 -26.69
C GLN A 571 -43.25 38.45 -26.60
N HIS A 572 -43.72 38.99 -27.72
CA HIS A 572 -44.60 40.15 -27.74
C HIS A 572 -45.96 39.76 -28.32
N ILE A 573 -47.03 40.02 -27.59
CA ILE A 573 -48.40 39.72 -28.01
C ILE A 573 -49.35 40.76 -27.41
N ASN A 574 -50.26 41.28 -28.23
CA ASN A 574 -51.27 42.28 -27.80
C ASN A 574 -50.69 43.49 -27.05
N GLY A 575 -49.53 44.00 -27.47
CA GLY A 575 -48.89 45.16 -26.87
C GLY A 575 -48.11 44.90 -25.57
N VAL A 576 -48.02 43.64 -25.12
CA VAL A 576 -47.30 43.24 -23.90
C VAL A 576 -46.11 42.36 -24.27
N SER A 577 -44.96 42.60 -23.64
CA SER A 577 -43.74 41.78 -23.79
C SER A 577 -43.54 40.88 -22.58
N TYR A 578 -43.11 39.64 -22.83
CA TYR A 578 -42.75 38.65 -21.84
C TYR A 578 -41.33 38.16 -22.10
N ASP A 579 -40.51 38.16 -21.05
CA ASP A 579 -39.14 37.67 -21.09
C ASP A 579 -39.10 36.19 -20.70
N TRP A 580 -38.45 35.39 -21.53
CA TRP A 580 -38.29 33.96 -21.40
C TRP A 580 -36.81 33.59 -21.47
N LEU A 581 -36.46 32.46 -20.86
CA LEU A 581 -35.30 31.67 -21.23
C LEU A 581 -35.75 30.57 -22.18
N TRP A 582 -34.88 30.19 -23.11
CA TRP A 582 -35.19 29.14 -24.08
C TRP A 582 -34.02 28.19 -24.33
N MET A 583 -34.35 26.96 -24.71
CA MET A 583 -33.39 25.94 -25.15
C MET A 583 -34.10 24.85 -25.96
N ILE A 584 -33.32 23.98 -26.60
CA ILE A 584 -33.84 22.72 -27.13
C ILE A 584 -33.64 21.62 -26.09
N GLU A 585 -34.74 20.98 -25.71
CA GLU A 585 -34.76 19.84 -24.80
C GLU A 585 -35.57 18.72 -25.47
N ASN A 586 -34.94 17.56 -25.65
CA ASN A 586 -35.56 16.39 -26.31
C ASN A 586 -36.17 16.71 -27.69
N GLY A 587 -35.49 17.55 -28.49
CA GLY A 587 -35.95 17.97 -29.82
C GLY A 587 -37.12 18.95 -29.82
N GLN A 588 -37.53 19.48 -28.66
CA GLN A 588 -38.58 20.48 -28.54
C GLN A 588 -38.00 21.82 -28.06
N LEU A 589 -38.60 22.92 -28.49
CA LEU A 589 -38.34 24.23 -27.95
C LEU A 589 -38.94 24.30 -26.53
N LYS A 590 -38.08 24.38 -25.52
CA LYS A 590 -38.44 24.67 -24.13
C LYS A 590 -38.37 26.16 -23.89
N LEU A 591 -39.46 26.75 -23.40
CA LEU A 591 -39.56 28.13 -22.94
C LEU A 591 -39.84 28.13 -21.44
N TYR A 592 -39.08 28.88 -20.65
CA TYR A 592 -39.22 28.87 -19.21
C TYR A 592 -38.78 30.18 -18.55
N ILE A 593 -39.22 30.39 -17.31
CA ILE A 593 -38.71 31.43 -16.41
C ILE A 593 -38.13 30.75 -15.16
N PRO A 594 -37.19 31.38 -14.43
CA PRO A 594 -36.69 30.83 -13.18
C PRO A 594 -37.82 30.49 -12.21
N ASN A 595 -37.86 29.25 -11.71
CA ASN A 595 -38.90 28.69 -10.82
C ASN A 595 -40.31 28.58 -11.43
N GLY A 596 -40.48 28.84 -12.72
CA GLY A 596 -41.74 28.63 -13.43
C GLY A 596 -41.91 27.21 -13.99
N LYS A 597 -43.15 26.83 -14.30
CA LYS A 597 -43.42 25.62 -15.08
C LYS A 597 -43.01 25.85 -16.54
N PRO A 598 -42.12 25.02 -17.13
CA PRO A 598 -41.70 25.20 -18.51
C PRO A 598 -42.83 24.88 -19.50
N ALA A 599 -42.83 25.57 -20.65
CA ALA A 599 -43.65 25.27 -21.80
C ALA A 599 -42.80 24.61 -22.89
N PHE A 600 -43.30 23.53 -23.48
CA PHE A 600 -42.64 22.81 -24.57
C PHE A 600 -43.41 23.02 -25.87
N LYS A 601 -42.70 23.33 -26.94
CA LYS A 601 -43.25 23.51 -28.28
C LYS A 601 -42.50 22.64 -29.27
N THR A 602 -43.23 21.77 -29.97
CA THR A 602 -42.73 21.19 -31.21
C THR A 602 -42.77 22.27 -32.28
N TYR A 603 -41.67 22.48 -32.98
CA TYR A 603 -41.55 23.51 -34.00
C TYR A 603 -40.90 22.96 -35.26
N LYS A 604 -41.06 23.67 -36.38
CA LYS A 604 -40.27 23.47 -37.60
C LYS A 604 -40.00 24.81 -38.25
N ILE A 605 -38.92 24.88 -39.02
CA ILE A 605 -38.56 26.05 -39.83
C ILE A 605 -38.52 25.63 -41.29
N GLU A 606 -39.22 26.37 -42.15
CA GLU A 606 -39.21 26.17 -43.60
C GLU A 606 -38.88 27.51 -44.27
N GLY A 607 -37.65 27.67 -44.75
CA GLY A 607 -37.16 28.95 -45.27
C GLY A 607 -37.16 30.02 -44.18
N ASN A 608 -37.85 31.13 -44.41
CA ASN A 608 -37.99 32.22 -43.44
C ASN A 608 -39.26 32.10 -42.58
N LYS A 609 -39.86 30.91 -42.47
CA LYS A 609 -41.10 30.68 -41.73
C LYS A 609 -40.90 29.73 -40.54
N LEU A 610 -41.34 30.15 -39.36
CA LEU A 610 -41.36 29.36 -38.13
C LEU A 610 -42.78 28.92 -37.81
N TYR A 611 -42.98 27.61 -37.66
CA TYR A 611 -44.25 26.99 -37.32
C TYR A 611 -44.19 26.36 -35.94
N PHE A 612 -45.27 26.48 -35.17
CA PHE A 612 -45.47 25.72 -33.94
C PHE A 612 -46.56 24.68 -34.13
N TRP A 613 -46.36 23.49 -33.60
CA TRP A 613 -47.40 22.46 -33.58
C TRP A 613 -48.49 22.83 -32.57
N VAL A 614 -49.75 22.74 -32.97
CA VAL A 614 -50.92 23.04 -32.12
C VAL A 614 -51.66 21.75 -31.81
N GLU A 615 -51.43 21.21 -30.62
CA GLU A 615 -51.92 19.89 -30.22
C GLU A 615 -53.45 19.78 -30.24
N GLN A 616 -54.16 20.85 -29.85
CA GLN A 616 -55.62 20.88 -29.77
C GLN A 616 -56.29 20.59 -31.12
N VAL A 617 -55.65 20.98 -32.21
CA VAL A 617 -56.17 20.85 -33.58
C VAL A 617 -55.30 19.96 -34.47
N LYS A 618 -54.26 19.33 -33.90
CA LYS A 618 -53.32 18.42 -34.58
C LYS A 618 -52.80 18.94 -35.92
N THR A 619 -52.42 20.21 -35.95
CA THR A 619 -51.89 20.86 -37.16
C THR A 619 -50.79 21.86 -36.81
N TRP A 620 -50.04 22.29 -37.83
CA TRP A 620 -49.09 23.39 -37.71
C TRP A 620 -49.82 24.72 -37.67
N SER A 621 -49.38 25.63 -36.80
CA SER A 621 -49.90 27.01 -36.74
C SER A 621 -49.67 27.73 -38.06
N LEU A 622 -50.35 28.87 -38.25
CA LEU A 622 -49.85 29.85 -39.22
C LEU A 622 -48.42 30.27 -38.84
N PRO A 623 -47.54 30.52 -39.82
CA PRO A 623 -46.12 30.76 -39.55
C PRO A 623 -45.85 32.17 -39.06
N TYR A 624 -44.83 32.30 -38.21
CA TYR A 624 -44.14 33.56 -38.01
C TYR A 624 -43.09 33.74 -39.10
N THR A 625 -42.91 34.96 -39.60
CA THR A 625 -41.93 35.26 -40.65
C THR A 625 -40.69 35.90 -40.04
N LYS A 626 -39.51 35.39 -40.37
CA LYS A 626 -38.22 35.94 -39.95
C LYS A 626 -38.04 37.34 -40.55
N ARG A 627 -37.76 38.33 -39.70
CA ARG A 627 -37.47 39.72 -40.08
C ARG A 627 -36.05 40.12 -39.71
#